data_AF-W9ECZ8-F1
#
_entry.id   AF-W9ECZ8-F1
#
_cell.length_a   1.000
_cell.length_b   1.000
_cell.length_c   1.000
_cell.angle_alpha   90.00
_cell.angle_beta   90.00
_cell.angle_gamma   90.00
#
_symmetry.space_group_name_H-M   'P 1'
#
loop_
_entity.id
_entity.type
_entity.pdbx_description
1 polymer ?
#
loop_
_entity_poly.entity_id
_entity_poly.type
_entity_poly.pdbx_seq_one_letter_code
_entity_poly.pdbx_strand_id
1 'polypeptide(L)'
;MILLTERDQKIIQFIETVGVASIKQIQKVFFKSKQGAEISRRRMNEIIKYSKVKRSRNSFANEYVYYINSYKYLNHALAVTDFYIKLLEYGGEIKIFNREFKINNSRSDAFIRYHLKDKAYLFFLEVHFSNAFNMQKYIDIYNSREWVILGTFPRLVIYTDKDIKIGEVPFKVFIIKKDENIDSIFHI
;
A
#
# COMPACT_ATOMS: atom_id res chain seq x y z
N MET A 1 -4.45 -23.31 -26.21
CA MET A 1 -3.50 -22.42 -25.51
C MET A 1 -4.29 -21.26 -24.93
N ILE A 2 -4.37 -21.11 -23.61
CA ILE A 2 -5.09 -19.98 -23.00
C ILE A 2 -4.12 -18.80 -22.95
N LEU A 3 -4.42 -17.75 -23.72
CA LEU A 3 -3.65 -16.51 -23.69
C LEU A 3 -3.95 -15.74 -22.39
N LEU A 4 -2.95 -15.05 -21.84
CA LEU A 4 -3.19 -14.06 -20.78
C LEU A 4 -4.09 -12.95 -21.33
N THR A 5 -5.14 -12.62 -20.61
CA THR A 5 -6.07 -11.55 -20.97
C THR A 5 -5.55 -10.18 -20.52
N GLU A 6 -6.13 -9.10 -21.02
CA GLU A 6 -5.83 -7.75 -20.54
C GLU A 6 -6.02 -7.59 -19.03
N ARG A 7 -7.03 -8.25 -18.46
CA ARG A 7 -7.25 -8.23 -17.01
C ARG A 7 -6.11 -8.90 -16.26
N ASP A 8 -5.58 -10.00 -16.79
CA ASP A 8 -4.45 -10.69 -16.16
C ASP A 8 -3.18 -9.86 -16.22
N GLN A 9 -2.94 -9.15 -17.34
CA GLN A 9 -1.85 -8.19 -17.44
C GLN A 9 -1.99 -7.08 -16.40
N LYS A 10 -3.19 -6.53 -16.21
CA LYS A 10 -3.47 -5.54 -15.14
C LYS A 10 -3.23 -6.11 -13.74
N ILE A 11 -3.55 -7.38 -13.50
CA ILE A 11 -3.27 -8.06 -12.22
C ILE A 11 -1.77 -8.20 -12.00
N ILE A 12 -1.01 -8.60 -13.03
CA ILE A 12 0.45 -8.72 -12.96
C ILE A 12 1.07 -7.36 -12.64
N GLN A 13 0.70 -6.31 -13.39
CA GLN A 13 1.18 -4.93 -13.15
C GLN A 13 0.83 -4.43 -11.75
N PHE A 14 -0.36 -4.75 -11.26
CA PHE A 14 -0.76 -4.44 -9.89
C PHE A 14 0.16 -5.12 -8.87
N ILE A 15 0.43 -6.42 -9.01
CA ILE A 15 1.34 -7.16 -8.12
C ILE A 15 2.77 -6.63 -8.22
N GLU A 16 3.24 -6.26 -9.40
CA GLU A 16 4.56 -5.63 -9.59
C GLU A 16 4.65 -4.28 -8.87
N THR A 17 3.59 -3.47 -8.95
CA THR A 17 3.50 -2.14 -8.31
C THR A 17 3.47 -2.25 -6.79
N VAL A 18 2.56 -3.08 -6.25
CA VAL A 18 2.36 -3.21 -4.79
C VAL A 18 3.30 -4.23 -4.16
N GLY A 19 4.01 -5.01 -4.96
CA GLY A 19 4.98 -6.02 -4.53
C GLY A 19 4.36 -7.35 -4.08
N VAL A 20 3.30 -7.29 -3.27
CA VAL A 20 2.56 -8.47 -2.78
C VAL A 20 1.08 -8.18 -2.60
N ALA A 21 0.23 -9.13 -2.99
CA ALA A 21 -1.20 -9.05 -2.77
C ALA A 21 -1.79 -10.41 -2.40
N SER A 22 -2.80 -10.42 -1.53
CA SER A 22 -3.58 -11.62 -1.25
C SER A 22 -4.64 -11.88 -2.33
N ILE A 23 -5.14 -13.11 -2.39
CA ILE A 23 -6.25 -13.45 -3.29
C ILE A 23 -7.49 -12.57 -3.05
N LYS A 24 -7.76 -12.18 -1.80
CA LYS A 24 -8.88 -11.30 -1.44
C LYS A 24 -8.66 -9.88 -1.96
N GLN A 25 -7.45 -9.35 -1.82
CA GLN A 25 -7.08 -8.04 -2.37
C GLN A 25 -7.22 -8.01 -3.90
N ILE A 26 -6.72 -9.04 -4.58
CA ILE A 26 -6.86 -9.17 -6.05
C ILE A 26 -8.33 -9.28 -6.45
N GLN A 27 -9.12 -10.09 -5.73
CA GLN A 27 -10.55 -10.21 -5.98
C GLN A 27 -11.25 -8.86 -5.83
N LYS A 28 -10.96 -8.12 -4.77
CA LYS A 28 -11.57 -6.81 -4.47
C LYS A 28 -11.35 -5.82 -5.62
N VAL A 29 -10.14 -5.79 -6.17
CA VAL A 29 -9.77 -4.87 -7.26
C VAL A 29 -10.36 -5.32 -8.61
N PHE A 30 -10.24 -6.60 -8.97
CA PHE A 30 -10.46 -7.04 -10.35
C PHE A 30 -11.69 -7.92 -10.59
N PHE A 31 -12.35 -8.43 -9.53
CA PHE A 31 -13.39 -9.45 -9.62
C PHE A 31 -14.57 -9.17 -8.67
N LYS A 32 -15.30 -8.08 -8.92
CA LYS A 32 -16.42 -7.60 -8.08
C LYS A 32 -17.74 -8.39 -8.22
N SER A 33 -17.78 -9.44 -9.03
CA SER A 33 -18.97 -10.26 -9.27
C SER A 33 -19.20 -11.31 -8.17
N LYS A 34 -20.42 -11.85 -8.06
CA LYS A 34 -20.74 -12.97 -7.14
C LYS A 34 -19.81 -14.19 -7.30
N GLN A 35 -19.43 -14.51 -8.53
CA GLN A 35 -18.49 -15.59 -8.87
C GLN A 35 -17.01 -15.15 -8.80
N GLY A 36 -16.73 -13.93 -8.33
CA GLY A 36 -15.42 -13.31 -8.41
C GLY A 36 -14.32 -14.11 -7.70
N ALA A 37 -14.65 -14.78 -6.60
CA ALA A 37 -13.72 -15.62 -5.84
C ALA A 37 -13.28 -16.89 -6.60
N GLU A 38 -14.19 -17.50 -7.36
CA GLU A 38 -13.85 -18.68 -8.18
C GLU A 38 -13.04 -18.26 -9.41
N ILE A 39 -13.52 -17.22 -10.09
CA ILE A 39 -12.86 -16.68 -11.29
C ILE A 39 -11.45 -16.20 -10.96
N SER A 40 -11.26 -15.48 -9.85
CA SER A 40 -9.93 -14.99 -9.43
C SER A 40 -8.95 -16.12 -9.21
N ARG A 41 -9.33 -17.18 -8.48
CA ARG A 41 -8.47 -18.35 -8.24
C ARG A 41 -8.08 -19.04 -9.54
N ARG A 42 -9.04 -19.24 -10.44
CA ARG A 42 -8.79 -19.83 -11.77
C ARG A 42 -7.82 -18.98 -12.58
N ARG A 43 -8.04 -17.66 -12.66
CA ARG A 43 -7.13 -16.76 -13.40
C ARG A 43 -5.74 -16.72 -12.79
N MET A 44 -5.64 -16.67 -11.46
CA MET A 44 -4.34 -16.68 -10.80
C MET A 44 -3.55 -17.97 -11.04
N ASN A 45 -4.22 -19.13 -11.16
CA ASN A 45 -3.56 -20.38 -11.55
C ASN A 45 -2.99 -20.34 -12.97
N GLU A 46 -3.60 -19.56 -13.87
CA GLU A 46 -3.04 -19.34 -15.21
C GLU A 46 -1.90 -18.32 -15.17
N ILE A 47 -2.06 -17.20 -14.45
CA ILE A 47 -1.03 -16.16 -14.32
C ILE A 47 0.30 -16.73 -13.83
N ILE A 48 0.29 -17.59 -12.80
CA ILE A 48 1.54 -18.17 -12.25
C ILE A 48 2.28 -19.07 -13.24
N LYS A 49 1.60 -19.64 -14.24
CA LYS A 49 2.23 -20.51 -15.25
C LYS A 49 2.98 -19.70 -16.31
N TYR A 50 2.53 -18.47 -16.57
CA TYR A 50 2.94 -17.66 -17.72
C TYR A 50 3.59 -16.32 -17.34
N SER A 51 3.87 -16.08 -16.06
CA SER A 51 4.48 -14.84 -15.56
C SER A 51 5.51 -15.10 -14.48
N LYS A 52 6.17 -14.04 -14.01
CA LYS A 52 7.12 -14.09 -12.88
C LYS A 52 6.43 -14.10 -11.51
N VAL A 53 5.09 -14.02 -11.48
CA VAL A 53 4.31 -14.01 -10.23
C VAL A 53 4.42 -15.37 -9.56
N LYS A 54 4.86 -15.35 -8.30
CA LYS A 54 4.95 -16.52 -7.42
C LYS A 54 3.77 -16.54 -6.46
N ARG A 55 3.51 -17.70 -5.87
CA ARG A 55 2.45 -17.91 -4.88
C ARG A 55 2.96 -18.66 -3.67
N SER A 56 2.52 -18.27 -2.49
CA SER A 56 2.63 -19.06 -1.26
C SER A 56 1.34 -19.02 -0.46
N ARG A 57 1.19 -19.91 0.52
CA ARG A 57 0.08 -19.87 1.46
C ARG A 57 0.50 -19.03 2.67
N ASN A 58 -0.30 -18.03 3.02
CA ASN A 58 -0.18 -17.34 4.30
C ASN A 58 -0.76 -18.25 5.39
N SER A 59 0.10 -18.75 6.27
CA SER A 59 -0.30 -19.66 7.35
C SER A 59 -1.27 -19.01 8.35
N PHE A 60 -1.14 -17.71 8.60
CA PHE A 60 -1.96 -16.99 9.58
C PHE A 60 -3.38 -16.73 9.05
N ALA A 61 -3.49 -16.27 7.81
CA ALA A 61 -4.78 -15.90 7.20
C ALA A 61 -5.42 -17.05 6.39
N ASN A 62 -4.73 -18.18 6.28
CA ASN A 62 -5.14 -19.35 5.50
C ASN A 62 -5.55 -19.01 4.05
N GLU A 63 -4.81 -18.13 3.39
CA GLU A 63 -5.09 -17.69 2.03
C GLU A 63 -3.84 -17.66 1.15
N TYR A 64 -4.03 -17.66 -0.16
CA TYR A 64 -2.92 -17.48 -1.09
C TYR A 64 -2.50 -16.02 -1.18
N VAL A 65 -1.19 -15.81 -1.18
CA VAL A 65 -0.54 -14.53 -1.46
C VAL A 65 0.30 -14.66 -2.72
N TYR A 66 0.36 -13.58 -3.48
CA TYR A 66 1.01 -13.50 -4.78
C TYR A 66 2.02 -12.35 -4.78
N TYR A 67 3.22 -12.60 -5.29
CA TYR A 67 4.34 -11.67 -5.18
C TYR A 67 5.36 -11.90 -6.29
N ILE A 68 6.23 -10.91 -6.54
CA ILE A 68 7.40 -11.05 -7.42
C ILE A 68 8.61 -11.56 -6.62
N ASN A 69 8.89 -10.88 -5.51
CA ASN A 69 9.97 -11.19 -4.57
C ASN A 69 9.38 -11.57 -3.20
N SER A 70 10.07 -12.43 -2.46
CA SER A 70 9.63 -12.81 -1.11
C SER A 70 9.74 -11.62 -0.14
N TYR A 71 8.82 -11.56 0.81
CA TYR A 71 8.79 -10.51 1.83
C TYR A 71 9.06 -11.11 3.21
N LYS A 72 10.04 -10.54 3.93
CA LYS A 72 10.34 -10.92 5.32
C LYS A 72 9.16 -10.62 6.25
N TYR A 73 8.50 -9.48 6.05
CA TYR A 73 7.38 -9.00 6.87
C TYR A 73 6.09 -8.95 6.05
N LEU A 74 5.55 -10.12 5.71
CA LEU A 74 4.39 -10.28 4.83
C LEU A 74 3.17 -9.45 5.28
N ASN A 75 2.86 -9.43 6.58
CA ASN A 75 1.71 -8.68 7.09
C ASN A 75 1.85 -7.15 6.91
N HIS A 76 3.06 -6.60 7.05
CA HIS A 76 3.31 -5.18 6.77
C HIS A 76 3.17 -4.91 5.27
N ALA A 77 3.74 -5.79 4.44
CA ALA A 77 3.69 -5.61 3.00
C ALA A 77 2.26 -5.68 2.43
N LEU A 78 1.43 -6.59 2.95
CA LEU A 78 0.00 -6.68 2.64
C LEU A 78 -0.78 -5.45 3.11
N ALA A 79 -0.44 -4.88 4.26
CA ALA A 79 -1.11 -3.69 4.77
C ALA A 79 -0.79 -2.43 3.95
N VAL A 80 0.43 -2.31 3.42
CA VAL A 80 0.77 -1.29 2.42
C VAL A 80 -0.11 -1.46 1.18
N THR A 81 -0.33 -2.70 0.73
CA THR A 81 -1.23 -3.01 -0.40
C THR A 81 -2.68 -2.67 -0.08
N ASP A 82 -3.17 -2.92 1.14
CA ASP A 82 -4.51 -2.49 1.56
C ASP A 82 -4.67 -0.98 1.45
N PHE A 83 -3.68 -0.21 1.91
CA PHE A 83 -3.72 1.25 1.82
C PHE A 83 -3.72 1.73 0.36
N TYR A 84 -2.91 1.10 -0.50
CA TYR A 84 -2.93 1.37 -1.94
C TYR A 84 -4.33 1.11 -2.55
N ILE A 85 -4.98 0.01 -2.18
CA ILE A 85 -6.35 -0.29 -2.65
C ILE A 85 -7.35 0.75 -2.14
N LYS A 86 -7.26 1.20 -0.89
CA LYS A 86 -8.12 2.26 -0.37
C LYS A 86 -7.99 3.55 -1.19
N LEU A 87 -6.77 3.92 -1.61
CA LEU A 87 -6.55 5.05 -2.52
C LEU A 87 -7.19 4.86 -3.89
N LEU A 88 -7.12 3.64 -4.46
CA LEU A 88 -7.80 3.32 -5.72
C LEU A 88 -9.32 3.44 -5.60
N GLU A 89 -9.89 2.96 -4.49
CA GLU A 89 -11.34 2.98 -4.25
C GLU A 89 -11.88 4.38 -3.96
N TYR A 90 -11.05 5.27 -3.42
CA TYR A 90 -11.44 6.64 -3.10
C TYR A 90 -11.68 7.53 -4.33
N GLY A 91 -11.16 7.14 -5.50
CA GLY A 91 -11.52 7.77 -6.79
C GLY A 91 -10.58 8.85 -7.31
N GLY A 92 -9.41 9.03 -6.70
CA GLY A 92 -8.29 9.79 -7.25
C GLY A 92 -7.29 8.92 -8.02
N GLU A 93 -6.17 9.52 -8.40
CA GLU A 93 -5.13 8.89 -9.23
C GLU A 93 -3.79 8.82 -8.49
N ILE A 94 -3.20 7.63 -8.42
CA ILE A 94 -1.87 7.42 -7.84
C ILE A 94 -0.83 7.69 -8.93
N LYS A 95 -0.15 8.84 -8.85
CA LYS A 95 0.90 9.25 -9.82
C LYS A 95 2.26 8.63 -9.52
N ILE A 96 2.58 8.47 -8.24
CA ILE A 96 3.83 7.84 -7.78
C ILE A 96 3.50 6.92 -6.63
N PHE A 97 4.05 5.70 -6.66
CA PHE A 97 3.99 4.76 -5.56
C PHE A 97 5.34 4.05 -5.41
N ASN A 98 6.12 4.49 -4.44
CA ASN A 98 7.46 3.95 -4.17
C ASN A 98 7.45 3.24 -2.82
N ARG A 99 7.56 1.91 -2.84
CA ARG A 99 7.75 1.14 -1.61
C ARG A 99 9.14 1.38 -1.03
N GLU A 100 9.26 1.28 0.29
CA GLU A 100 10.54 1.37 1.00
C GLU A 100 11.31 2.67 0.68
N PHE A 101 10.59 3.77 0.52
CA PHE A 101 11.18 5.06 0.13
C PHE A 101 12.14 5.56 1.20
N LYS A 102 13.38 5.80 0.77
CA LYS A 102 14.47 6.29 1.61
C LYS A 102 14.63 7.79 1.39
N ILE A 103 14.76 8.51 2.50
CA ILE A 103 15.16 9.91 2.53
C ILE A 103 16.09 10.08 3.73
N ASN A 104 17.28 10.64 3.51
CA ASN A 104 18.39 10.53 4.44
C ASN A 104 18.65 9.06 4.87
N ASN A 105 18.97 8.84 6.15
CA ASN A 105 19.13 7.54 6.78
C ASN A 105 17.80 6.90 7.23
N SER A 106 16.67 7.49 6.88
CA SER A 106 15.35 7.02 7.26
C SER A 106 14.60 6.39 6.09
N ARG A 107 13.75 5.41 6.41
CA ARG A 107 12.93 4.70 5.43
C ARG A 107 11.47 4.73 5.87
N SER A 108 10.58 5.12 4.97
CA SER A 108 9.12 4.95 5.08
C SER A 108 8.70 3.66 4.37
N ASP A 109 7.59 3.06 4.78
CA ASP A 109 7.10 1.83 4.12
C ASP A 109 6.63 2.10 2.69
N ALA A 110 6.07 3.28 2.44
CA ALA A 110 5.84 3.79 1.10
C ALA A 110 5.81 5.33 1.04
N PHE A 111 6.22 5.86 -0.10
CA PHE A 111 5.97 7.23 -0.51
C PHE A 111 4.96 7.25 -1.65
N ILE A 112 4.00 8.17 -1.57
CA ILE A 112 2.87 8.22 -2.50
C ILE A 112 2.63 9.65 -2.95
N ARG A 113 2.49 9.86 -4.26
CA ARG A 113 1.93 11.08 -4.84
C ARG A 113 0.55 10.75 -5.41
N TYR A 114 -0.48 11.37 -4.84
CA TYR A 114 -1.87 11.10 -5.17
C TYR A 114 -2.57 12.38 -5.62
N HIS A 115 -3.28 12.31 -6.73
CA HIS A 115 -4.05 13.42 -7.28
C HIS A 115 -5.53 13.16 -7.03
N LEU A 116 -6.20 14.13 -6.40
CA LEU A 116 -7.63 14.06 -6.14
C LEU A 116 -8.24 15.40 -6.52
N LYS A 117 -9.11 15.39 -7.54
CA LYS A 117 -9.61 16.61 -8.18
C LYS A 117 -8.41 17.48 -8.60
N ASP A 118 -8.38 18.76 -8.22
CA ASP A 118 -7.32 19.70 -8.59
C ASP A 118 -6.17 19.76 -7.57
N LYS A 119 -6.12 18.85 -6.60
CA LYS A 119 -5.12 18.85 -5.52
C LYS A 119 -4.19 17.65 -5.62
N ALA A 120 -2.88 17.92 -5.44
CA ALA A 120 -1.87 16.90 -5.26
C ALA A 120 -1.56 16.70 -3.77
N TYR A 121 -1.53 15.44 -3.34
CA TYR A 121 -1.24 15.01 -1.99
C TYR A 121 0.02 14.16 -1.99
N LEU A 122 0.93 14.46 -1.06
CA LEU A 122 2.11 13.64 -0.81
C LEU A 122 1.92 12.91 0.52
N PHE A 123 2.21 11.62 0.54
CA PHE A 123 2.13 10.79 1.75
C PHE A 123 3.44 10.08 2.03
N PHE A 124 3.88 10.14 3.29
CA PHE A 124 4.69 9.08 3.87
C PHE A 124 3.75 8.10 4.56
N LEU A 125 3.72 6.85 4.10
CA LEU A 125 2.98 5.78 4.74
C LEU A 125 3.93 5.01 5.67
N GLU A 126 3.53 4.88 6.93
CA GLU A 126 4.09 3.91 7.86
C GLU A 126 3.02 2.89 8.27
N VAL A 127 3.29 1.61 8.07
CA VAL A 127 2.52 0.54 8.68
C VAL A 127 3.11 0.23 10.05
N HIS A 128 2.27 0.25 11.08
CA HIS A 128 2.73 0.04 12.46
C HIS A 128 1.86 -0.97 13.20
N PHE A 129 2.41 -2.15 13.53
CA PHE A 129 1.73 -3.19 14.32
C PHE A 129 2.43 -3.52 15.64
N SER A 130 3.58 -2.89 15.92
CA SER A 130 4.30 -3.05 17.20
C SER A 130 3.83 -2.02 18.23
N ASN A 131 4.39 -2.07 19.44
CA ASN A 131 3.90 -1.26 20.57
C ASN A 131 4.40 0.19 20.57
N ALA A 132 5.48 0.51 19.84
CA ALA A 132 6.13 1.81 19.92
C ALA A 132 6.46 2.39 18.54
N PHE A 133 5.69 3.40 18.13
CA PHE A 133 5.93 4.13 16.90
C PHE A 133 7.07 5.13 17.07
N ASN A 134 8.07 5.07 16.19
CA ASN A 134 9.20 5.99 16.23
C ASN A 134 8.89 7.30 15.49
N MET A 135 8.26 8.25 16.18
CA MET A 135 7.98 9.59 15.63
C MET A 135 9.26 10.40 15.38
N GLN A 136 10.32 10.18 16.17
CA GLN A 136 11.59 10.90 16.03
C GLN A 136 12.15 10.77 14.61
N LYS A 137 11.98 9.59 13.99
CA LYS A 137 12.31 9.34 12.58
C LYS A 137 11.80 10.44 11.64
N TYR A 138 10.54 10.84 11.80
CA TYR A 138 9.90 11.82 10.90
C TYR A 138 10.19 13.26 11.31
N ILE A 139 10.42 13.52 12.59
CA ILE A 139 10.94 14.80 13.08
C ILE A 139 12.34 15.07 12.50
N ASP A 140 13.20 14.05 12.48
CA ASP A 140 14.55 14.17 11.92
C ASP A 140 14.53 14.43 10.42
N ILE A 141 13.64 13.76 9.67
CA ILE A 141 13.43 14.04 8.24
C ILE A 141 12.96 15.49 8.06
N TYR A 142 11.99 15.95 8.85
CA TYR A 142 11.49 17.33 8.75
C TYR A 142 12.59 18.36 9.00
N ASN A 143 13.40 18.15 10.04
CA ASN A 143 14.48 19.03 10.42
C ASN A 143 15.65 19.01 9.44
N SER A 144 15.92 17.89 8.76
CA SER A 144 17.01 17.80 7.76
C SER A 144 16.76 18.62 6.50
N ARG A 145 15.51 19.03 6.25
CA ARG A 145 15.07 19.78 5.05
C ARG A 145 15.32 19.07 3.71
N GLU A 146 15.75 17.82 3.69
CA GLU A 146 15.94 17.06 2.44
C GLU A 146 14.63 16.85 1.66
N TRP A 147 13.50 16.88 2.35
CA TRP A 147 12.16 16.78 1.75
C TRP A 147 11.81 17.97 0.84
N VAL A 148 12.60 19.06 0.84
CA VAL A 148 12.35 20.24 -0.02
C VAL A 148 12.33 19.87 -1.50
N ILE A 149 13.05 18.82 -1.91
CA ILE A 149 13.00 18.29 -3.29
C ILE A 149 11.60 17.79 -3.69
N LEU A 150 10.75 17.48 -2.71
CA LEU A 150 9.36 17.06 -2.90
C LEU A 150 8.40 18.25 -2.99
N GLY A 151 8.87 19.48 -2.71
CA GLY A 151 8.12 20.74 -2.75
C GLY A 151 7.29 21.04 -1.50
N THR A 152 6.79 20.02 -0.82
CA THR A 152 6.10 20.14 0.48
C THR A 152 6.41 18.92 1.33
N PHE A 153 6.41 19.08 2.65
CA PHE A 153 6.55 17.93 3.55
C PHE A 153 5.34 16.99 3.35
N PRO A 154 5.56 15.70 3.05
CA PRO A 154 4.48 14.74 2.90
C PRO A 154 3.68 14.57 4.19
N ARG A 155 2.36 14.40 4.07
CA ARG A 155 1.51 14.03 5.20
C ARG A 155 1.95 12.67 5.71
N LEU A 156 2.22 12.54 7.01
CA LEU A 156 2.54 11.26 7.62
C LEU A 156 1.23 10.51 7.89
N VAL A 157 1.06 9.35 7.26
CA VAL A 157 -0.07 8.45 7.49
C VAL A 157 0.45 7.21 8.21
N ILE A 158 0.00 7.02 9.45
CA ILE A 158 0.31 5.85 10.25
C ILE A 158 -0.87 4.89 10.16
N TYR A 159 -0.67 3.80 9.43
CA TYR A 159 -1.66 2.75 9.22
C TYR A 159 -1.46 1.62 10.21
N THR A 160 -2.41 1.44 11.14
CA THR A 160 -2.17 0.65 12.35
C THR A 160 -3.44 -0.08 12.83
N ASP A 161 -3.26 -1.02 13.75
CA ASP A 161 -4.32 -1.59 14.60
C ASP A 161 -4.19 -1.13 16.07
N LYS A 162 -3.19 -0.31 16.40
CA LYS A 162 -2.87 0.16 17.76
C LYS A 162 -3.34 1.57 17.99
N ASP A 163 -3.63 1.90 19.24
CA ASP A 163 -3.86 3.28 19.65
C ASP A 163 -2.52 3.96 19.83
N ILE A 164 -2.25 4.96 18.99
CA ILE A 164 -1.00 5.72 18.99
C ILE A 164 -1.34 7.12 19.48
N LYS A 165 -0.60 7.59 20.48
CA LYS A 165 -0.66 8.99 20.92
C LYS A 165 0.46 9.75 20.22
N ILE A 166 0.10 10.86 19.61
CA ILE A 166 1.04 11.75 18.93
C ILE A 166 1.06 13.08 19.69
N GLY A 167 2.26 13.54 20.04
CA GLY A 167 2.46 14.89 20.56
C GLY A 167 2.39 15.93 19.44
N GLU A 168 2.59 17.20 19.80
CA GLU A 168 2.67 18.26 18.80
C GLU A 168 3.87 18.08 17.88
N VAL A 169 3.65 18.22 16.58
CA VAL A 169 4.68 18.10 15.54
C VAL A 169 4.46 19.16 14.46
N PRO A 170 5.52 19.61 13.77
CA PRO A 170 5.44 20.71 12.80
C PRO A 170 4.85 20.30 11.44
N PHE A 171 4.30 19.10 11.32
CA PHE A 171 3.74 18.55 10.09
C PHE A 171 2.46 17.76 10.37
N LYS A 172 1.68 17.51 9.31
CA LYS A 172 0.40 16.82 9.39
C LYS A 172 0.60 15.33 9.59
N VAL A 173 -0.02 14.78 10.63
CA VAL A 173 -0.04 13.35 10.92
C VAL A 173 -1.48 12.84 10.99
N PHE A 174 -1.72 11.68 10.38
CA PHE A 174 -3.00 10.99 10.41
C PHE A 174 -2.77 9.55 10.88
N ILE A 175 -3.52 9.14 11.89
CA ILE A 175 -3.59 7.74 12.31
C ILE A 175 -4.83 7.16 11.65
N ILE A 176 -4.67 6.08 10.89
CA ILE A 176 -5.76 5.40 10.21
C ILE A 176 -5.77 3.95 10.66
N LYS A 177 -6.89 3.51 11.24
CA LYS A 177 -7.07 2.08 11.55
C LYS A 177 -7.29 1.28 10.27
N LYS A 178 -6.90 0.01 10.30
CA LYS A 178 -7.09 -0.92 9.16
C LYS A 178 -8.52 -0.92 8.59
N ASP A 179 -9.51 -0.85 9.46
CA ASP A 179 -10.92 -0.94 9.08
C ASP A 179 -11.58 0.43 8.82
N GLU A 180 -10.85 1.53 9.02
CA GLU A 180 -11.37 2.89 8.82
C GLU A 180 -11.25 3.35 7.37
N ASN A 181 -12.11 4.31 6.98
CA ASN A 181 -11.94 5.02 5.72
C ASN A 181 -10.70 5.95 5.77
N ILE A 182 -10.33 6.50 4.62
CA ILE A 182 -9.15 7.36 4.49
C ILE A 182 -9.51 8.83 4.31
N ASP A 183 -10.78 9.20 4.44
CA ASP A 183 -11.30 10.52 4.06
C ASP A 183 -10.56 11.65 4.81
N SER A 184 -10.27 11.42 6.09
CA SER A 184 -9.57 12.35 6.97
C SER A 184 -8.21 12.79 6.42
N ILE A 185 -7.50 11.94 5.66
CA ILE A 185 -6.17 12.28 5.13
C ILE A 185 -6.22 13.30 4.00
N PHE A 186 -7.40 13.65 3.47
CA PHE A 186 -7.60 14.61 2.38
C PHE A 186 -8.16 15.95 2.83
N HIS A 187 -8.88 15.99 3.95
CA HIS A 187 -9.55 17.18 4.48
C HIS A 187 -8.63 18.04 5.35
N ILE A 188 -7.90 18.98 4.73
CA ILE A 188 -7.34 20.18 5.40
C ILE A 188 -7.19 21.28 4.35
#